data_AF-A0A2H0YWB4-F1
#
_entry.id   AF-A0A2H0YWB4-F1
#
_cell.length_a   1.000
_cell.length_b   1.000
_cell.length_c   1.000
_cell.angle_alpha   90.00
_cell.angle_beta   90.00
_cell.angle_gamma   90.00
#
_symmetry.space_group_name_H-M   'P 1'
#
loop_
_entity.id
_entity.type
_entity.pdbx_description
1 polymer ?
#
loop_
_entity_poly.entity_id
_entity_poly.type
_entity_poly.pdbx_seq_one_letter_code
_entity_poly.pdbx_strand_id
1 'polypeptide(L)'
;MLNKKSNLKWSLVIVYSFFIIALILTFPLALNFKNSIPATDGDDASYFIWNLWEFKHTIFDLHENPFGWSKLLFYPIGFSQAATGY
;
A
#
# COMPACT_ATOMS: atom_id res chain seq x y z
N MET A 1 -4.46 22.93 43.65
CA MET A 1 -4.81 23.31 42.26
C MET A 1 -3.57 23.13 41.39
N LEU A 2 -3.54 22.13 40.52
CA LEU A 2 -2.38 21.81 39.68
C LEU A 2 -2.09 22.99 38.73
N ASN A 3 -0.85 23.47 38.71
CA ASN A 3 -0.39 24.59 37.89
C ASN A 3 -0.41 24.20 36.40
N LYS A 4 -1.58 24.33 35.76
CA LYS A 4 -1.89 23.87 34.40
C LYS A 4 -1.11 24.62 33.30
N LYS A 5 -0.59 25.83 33.58
CA LYS A 5 0.08 26.70 32.60
C LYS A 5 1.50 26.26 32.25
N SER A 6 2.20 25.58 33.16
CA SER A 6 3.57 25.08 32.96
C SER A 6 3.65 23.98 31.89
N ASN A 7 2.62 23.12 31.83
CA ASN A 7 2.64 21.91 31.01
C ASN A 7 2.15 22.14 29.58
N LEU A 8 1.36 23.19 29.33
CA LEU A 8 0.80 23.47 27.99
C LEU A 8 1.90 23.75 26.96
N LYS A 9 2.94 24.50 27.35
CA LYS A 9 4.07 24.81 26.46
C LYS A 9 4.79 23.53 26.03
N TRP A 10 5.04 22.62 26.97
CA TRP A 10 5.68 21.34 26.69
C TRP A 10 4.81 20.43 25.83
N SER A 11 3.50 20.36 26.10
CA SER A 11 2.57 19.61 25.25
C SER A 11 2.55 20.14 23.82
N LEU A 12 2.57 21.46 23.62
CA LEU A 12 2.63 22.06 22.30
C LEU A 12 3.94 21.73 21.58
N VAL A 13 5.08 21.80 22.27
CA VAL A 13 6.39 21.40 21.72
C VAL A 13 6.38 19.93 21.28
N ILE A 14 5.82 19.04 22.10
CA ILE A 14 5.72 17.62 21.79
C ILE A 14 4.85 17.41 20.54
N VAL A 15 3.64 17.98 20.53
CA VAL A 15 2.72 17.84 19.38
C VAL A 15 3.35 18.37 18.10
N TYR A 16 3.98 19.54 18.16
CA TYR A 16 4.62 20.15 17.00
C TYR A 16 5.80 19.33 16.49
N SER A 17 6.58 18.73 17.41
CA SER A 17 7.70 17.85 17.05
C SER A 17 7.20 16.59 16.33
N PHE A 18 6.17 15.93 16.88
CA PHE A 18 5.57 14.76 16.23
C PHE A 18 4.92 15.12 14.90
N PHE A 19 4.32 16.30 14.77
CA PHE A 19 3.76 16.78 13.52
C PHE A 19 4.84 16.98 12.45
N ILE A 20 5.97 17.60 12.80
CA ILE A 20 7.12 17.74 11.87
C ILE A 20 7.66 16.37 11.46
N ILE A 21 7.82 15.44 12.40
CA ILE A 21 8.28 14.07 12.10
C ILE A 21 7.30 13.38 11.14
N ALA A 22 6.00 13.49 11.39
CA ALA A 22 4.97 12.94 10.52
C ALA A 22 5.06 13.53 9.11
N LEU A 23 5.27 14.84 8.98
CA LEU A 23 5.47 15.49 7.68
C LEU A 23 6.73 14.97 6.98
N ILE A 24 7.88 14.90 7.66
CA ILE A 24 9.14 14.41 7.07
C ILE A 24 9.00 12.97 6.58
N LEU A 25 8.32 12.11 7.33
CA LEU A 25 8.14 10.70 6.97
C LEU A 25 7.06 10.50 5.87
N THR A 26 6.03 11.36 5.83
CA THR A 26 4.90 11.20 4.90
C THR A 26 5.10 11.96 3.58
N PHE A 27 5.79 13.09 3.60
CA PHE A 27 6.00 13.94 2.42
C PHE A 27 6.76 13.27 1.26
N PRO A 28 7.85 12.50 1.46
CA PRO A 28 8.50 11.80 0.36
C PRO A 28 7.60 10.72 -0.26
N LEU A 29 6.68 10.14 0.52
CA LEU A 29 5.69 9.20 -0.01
C LEU A 29 4.69 9.91 -0.93
N ALA A 30 4.17 11.08 -0.51
CA ALA A 30 3.24 11.89 -1.31
C ALA A 30 3.81 12.28 -2.70
N LEU A 31 5.12 12.53 -2.79
CA LEU A 31 5.79 12.88 -4.05
C LEU A 31 6.03 11.67 -4.97
N ASN A 32 6.22 10.47 -4.40
CA ASN A 32 6.56 9.27 -5.17
C ASN A 32 5.36 8.33 -5.42
N PHE A 33 4.16 8.70 -4.97
CA PHE A 33 2.94 7.90 -5.09
C PHE A 33 2.61 7.44 -6.52
N LYS A 34 3.04 8.19 -7.54
CA LYS A 34 2.82 7.83 -8.96
C LYS A 34 3.91 6.95 -9.56
N ASN A 35 5.12 7.01 -8.99
CA ASN A 35 6.32 6.53 -9.68
C ASN A 35 6.89 5.26 -9.05
N SER A 36 6.47 4.91 -7.83
CA SER A 36 7.05 3.78 -7.12
C SER A 36 6.02 3.13 -6.22
N ILE A 37 5.86 1.82 -6.38
CA ILE A 37 5.18 1.00 -5.39
C ILE A 37 6.23 0.74 -4.32
N PRO A 38 5.94 0.99 -3.02
CA PRO A 38 6.87 0.70 -1.94
C PRO A 38 6.95 -0.82 -1.75
N ALA A 39 7.68 -1.49 -2.63
CA ALA A 39 7.92 -2.91 -2.61
C ALA A 39 9.08 -3.31 -3.51
N THR A 40 9.67 -4.46 -3.22
CA THR A 40 10.58 -5.12 -4.14
C THR A 40 9.77 -5.80 -5.23
N ASP A 41 10.24 -5.73 -6.48
CA ASP A 41 9.61 -6.44 -7.59
C ASP A 41 9.54 -7.94 -7.29
N GLY A 42 8.35 -8.53 -7.44
CA GLY A 42 8.08 -9.96 -7.18
C GLY A 42 7.70 -10.30 -5.73
N ASP A 43 7.65 -9.32 -4.83
CA ASP A 43 7.17 -9.52 -3.45
C ASP A 43 5.64 -9.33 -3.36
N ASP A 44 5.06 -9.55 -2.17
CA ASP A 44 3.61 -9.56 -1.90
C ASP A 44 2.86 -8.34 -2.48
N ALA A 45 3.47 -7.16 -2.48
CA ALA A 45 2.85 -5.95 -3.00
C ALA A 45 2.54 -6.01 -4.50
N SER A 46 3.38 -6.71 -5.29
CA SER A 46 3.13 -6.89 -6.72
C SER A 46 1.88 -7.73 -6.96
N TYR A 47 1.65 -8.75 -6.12
CA TYR A 47 0.43 -9.55 -6.13
C TYR A 47 -0.80 -8.75 -5.72
N PHE A 48 -0.70 -7.88 -4.70
CA PHE A 48 -1.83 -7.02 -4.31
C PHE A 48 -2.27 -6.08 -5.44
N ILE A 49 -1.32 -5.48 -6.15
CA ILE A 49 -1.63 -4.58 -7.27
C ILE A 49 -2.23 -5.35 -8.43
N TRP A 50 -1.68 -6.52 -8.74
CA TRP A 50 -2.25 -7.41 -9.74
C TRP A 50 -3.69 -7.79 -9.37
N ASN A 51 -3.97 -8.14 -8.11
CA ASN A 51 -5.33 -8.46 -7.64
C ASN A 51 -6.31 -7.29 -7.81
N LEU A 52 -5.89 -6.05 -7.51
CA LEU A 52 -6.72 -4.86 -7.73
C LEU A 52 -6.99 -4.63 -9.22
N TRP A 53 -5.96 -4.80 -10.05
CA TRP A 53 -6.10 -4.67 -11.50
C TRP A 53 -7.03 -5.74 -12.06
N GLU A 54 -6.87 -7.00 -11.64
CA GLU A 54 -7.69 -8.13 -12.08
C GLU A 54 -9.16 -7.91 -11.71
N PHE A 55 -9.43 -7.47 -10.49
CA PHE A 55 -10.79 -7.16 -10.04
C PHE A 55 -11.45 -6.11 -10.94
N LYS A 56 -10.72 -5.01 -11.23
CA LYS A 56 -11.18 -3.98 -12.17
C LYS A 56 -11.40 -4.56 -13.56
N HIS A 57 -10.43 -5.30 -14.09
CA HIS A 57 -10.48 -5.85 -15.44
C HIS A 57 -11.66 -6.81 -15.61
N THR A 58 -11.90 -7.68 -14.63
CA THR A 58 -12.99 -8.66 -14.65
C THR A 58 -14.37 -7.99 -14.63
N ILE A 59 -14.54 -6.93 -13.84
CA ILE A 59 -15.81 -6.19 -13.79
C ILE A 59 -16.03 -5.33 -15.03
N PHE A 60 -15.04 -4.51 -15.39
CA PHE A 60 -15.23 -3.42 -16.36
C PHE A 60 -14.94 -3.81 -17.80
N ASP A 61 -14.01 -4.75 -18.02
CA ASP A 61 -13.60 -5.14 -19.37
C ASP A 61 -14.26 -6.48 -19.76
N LEU A 62 -14.26 -7.47 -18.85
CA LEU A 62 -14.83 -8.80 -19.11
C LEU A 62 -16.33 -8.90 -18.77
N HIS A 63 -16.85 -8.03 -17.89
CA HIS A 63 -18.22 -8.09 -17.36
C HIS A 63 -18.56 -9.46 -16.72
N GLU A 64 -17.57 -10.08 -16.07
CA GLU A 64 -17.70 -11.37 -15.40
C GLU A 64 -17.71 -11.19 -13.87
N ASN A 65 -18.06 -12.26 -13.14
CA ASN A 65 -17.99 -12.26 -11.68
C ASN A 65 -16.51 -12.30 -11.23
N PRO A 66 -16.01 -11.27 -10.50
CA PRO A 66 -14.62 -11.20 -10.05
C PRO A 66 -14.27 -12.24 -8.98
N PHE A 67 -15.26 -12.89 -8.36
CA PHE A 67 -15.03 -13.99 -7.42
C PHE A 67 -15.04 -15.38 -8.08
N GLY A 68 -15.16 -15.41 -9.41
CA GLY A 68 -15.06 -16.62 -10.20
C GLY A 68 -13.61 -17.10 -10.37
N TRP A 69 -13.43 -18.12 -11.20
CA TRP A 69 -12.10 -18.60 -11.57
C TRP A 69 -11.44 -17.60 -12.54
N SER A 70 -10.38 -16.93 -12.10
CA SER A 70 -9.64 -16.01 -12.95
C SER A 70 -8.86 -16.78 -14.03
N LYS A 71 -9.07 -16.40 -15.30
CA LYS A 71 -8.42 -17.03 -16.47
C LYS A 71 -6.96 -16.61 -16.65
N LEU A 72 -6.55 -15.54 -15.97
CA LEU A 72 -5.21 -14.95 -16.07
C LEU A 72 -4.28 -15.40 -14.94
N LEU A 73 -4.84 -16.02 -13.89
CA LEU A 73 -4.06 -16.50 -12.76
C LEU A 73 -3.04 -17.55 -13.26
N PHE A 74 -1.75 -17.20 -13.18
CA PHE A 74 -0.62 -18.00 -13.67
C PHE A 74 -0.56 -18.20 -15.20
N TYR A 75 -1.37 -17.54 -16.02
CA TYR A 75 -1.22 -17.64 -17.48
C TYR A 75 0.05 -16.90 -17.96
N PRO A 76 0.83 -17.43 -18.93
CA PRO A 76 0.67 -18.72 -19.63
C PRO A 76 1.37 -19.91 -18.95
N ILE A 77 2.13 -19.67 -17.89
CA ILE A 77 3.10 -20.60 -17.29
C ILE A 77 2.49 -21.67 -16.36
N GLY A 78 1.27 -21.48 -15.87
CA GLY A 78 0.56 -22.32 -14.92
C GLY A 78 1.13 -22.30 -13.48
N PHE A 79 0.34 -22.80 -12.52
CA PHE A 79 0.71 -22.87 -11.09
C PHE A 79 2.01 -23.67 -10.84
N SER A 80 2.29 -24.65 -11.70
CA SER A 80 3.41 -25.59 -11.59
C SER A 80 4.80 -24.96 -11.74
N GLN A 81 4.93 -23.73 -12.24
CA GLN A 81 6.23 -23.02 -12.27
C GLN A 81 6.32 -21.92 -11.21
N ALA A 82 5.18 -21.42 -10.72
CA ALA A 82 5.15 -20.38 -9.69
C ALA A 82 5.44 -20.93 -8.27
N ALA A 83 5.06 -22.18 -7.99
CA ALA A 83 5.27 -22.82 -6.69
C ALA A 83 6.68 -23.43 -6.51
N THR A 84 7.45 -23.55 -7.58
CA THR A 84 8.70 -24.32 -7.65
C THR A 84 9.90 -23.40 -7.81
N GLY A 85 9.92 -22.30 -7.05
CA GLY A 85 11.05 -21.38 -6.96
C GLY A 85 12.28 -21.96 -6.24
N TYR A 86 12.74 -23.13 -6.69
CA TYR A 86 14.09 -23.71 -6.58
C TYR A 86 14.39 -24.49 -7.86
#